data_AF-A0A376P1L5-F1
#
_entry.id   AF-A0A376P1L5-F1
#
_cell.length_a   1.000
_cell.length_b   1.000
_cell.length_c   1.000
_cell.angle_alpha   90.00
_cell.angle_beta   90.00
_cell.angle_gamma   90.00
#
_symmetry.space_group_name_H-M   'P 1'
#
loop_
_entity.id
_entity.type
_entity.pdbx_description
1 polymer ?
#
loop_
_entity_poly.entity_id
_entity_poly.type
_entity_poly.pdbx_seq_one_letter_code
_entity_poly.pdbx_strand_id
1 'polypeptide(L)'
;MFTSVAQANAAVIEQIRRARPHWLDVQPASSLISELNEGKTLLHAGPPMRWQEMTGPMKGACVGACLFEGWAKDEAQALAILEQGEVNFIPCHHVNAVGPMGGITSASMPMLVVENVTDGNRAYCNLNEGIGKVMRFGAYGEDVLTRHRWMRDVLMPVLSAALGRMERGIDLTAMMAQGITMGDEFHQRNIASSALLMRALAPQIARLDHDKQHIAEVMDFLSVTDQFFLNLAMAYCKAAMDAGAMIRAGSIVTAMTRNGNMFGIRVSGLGERWFTAPVNTPQGLFFTGFSQEQANPDMGDSAITETFGIGGAAMIAAPGVTRFVGAGGMEAARATRGGNRTFRTTGDGGKRSAAR
;
A
#
# COMPACT_ATOMS: atom_id res chain seq x y z
N MET A 1 14.63 6.38 -30.49
CA MET A 1 14.80 7.43 -29.46
C MET A 1 13.71 8.47 -29.64
N PHE A 2 13.15 8.98 -28.54
CA PHE A 2 12.15 10.06 -28.60
C PHE A 2 12.82 11.37 -29.03
N THR A 3 12.15 12.18 -29.87
CA THR A 3 12.66 13.46 -30.38
C THR A 3 12.32 14.65 -29.48
N SER A 4 11.48 14.46 -28.46
CA SER A 4 11.14 15.47 -27.46
C SER A 4 10.67 14.84 -26.15
N VAL A 5 10.70 15.63 -25.06
CA VAL A 5 10.11 15.23 -23.77
C VAL A 5 8.61 14.95 -23.90
N ALA A 6 7.89 15.70 -24.73
CA ALA A 6 6.46 15.48 -24.95
C ALA A 6 6.17 14.11 -25.57
N GLN A 7 6.96 13.70 -26.58
CA GLN A 7 6.83 12.38 -27.20
C GLN A 7 7.17 11.25 -26.20
N ALA A 8 8.22 11.43 -25.39
CA ALA A 8 8.58 10.48 -24.34
C ALA A 8 7.46 10.36 -23.29
N ASN A 9 6.89 11.48 -22.85
CA ASN A 9 5.78 11.50 -21.88
C ASN A 9 4.54 10.79 -22.43
N ALA A 10 4.20 11.01 -23.71
CA ALA A 10 3.08 10.33 -24.35
C ALA A 10 3.29 8.80 -24.35
N ALA A 11 4.51 8.32 -24.60
CA ALA A 11 4.83 6.90 -24.55
C ALA A 11 4.74 6.33 -23.12
N VAL A 12 5.24 7.05 -22.11
CA VAL A 12 5.11 6.65 -20.70
C VAL A 12 3.64 6.52 -20.29
N ILE A 13 2.82 7.53 -20.61
CA ILE A 13 1.39 7.53 -20.28
C ILE A 13 0.66 6.40 -21.01
N GLU A 14 0.96 6.18 -22.28
CA GLU A 14 0.36 5.08 -23.05
C GLU A 14 0.72 3.72 -22.46
N GLN A 15 1.96 3.52 -22.00
CA GLN A 15 2.36 2.29 -21.33
C GLN A 15 1.59 2.07 -20.03
N ILE A 16 1.44 3.10 -19.20
CA ILE A 16 0.66 3.04 -17.96
C ILE A 16 -0.81 2.67 -18.26
N ARG A 17 -1.41 3.24 -19.32
CA ARG A 17 -2.81 2.97 -19.71
C ARG A 17 -3.04 1.57 -20.26
N ARG A 18 -2.00 0.93 -20.82
CA ARG A 18 -2.05 -0.44 -21.35
C ARG A 18 -1.90 -1.51 -20.29
N ALA A 19 -1.38 -1.17 -19.12
CA ALA A 19 -1.22 -2.11 -18.03
C ALA A 19 -2.56 -2.77 -17.66
N ARG A 20 -2.54 -4.08 -17.44
CA ARG A 20 -3.69 -4.88 -16.97
C ARG A 20 -3.30 -5.70 -15.73
N PRO A 21 -3.09 -5.05 -14.57
CA PRO A 21 -2.76 -5.78 -13.35
C PRO A 21 -3.89 -6.73 -12.90
N HIS A 22 -3.53 -7.99 -12.65
CA HIS A 22 -4.39 -9.02 -12.08
C HIS A 22 -3.84 -9.46 -10.73
N TRP A 23 -4.72 -9.67 -9.75
CA TRP A 23 -4.33 -10.31 -8.49
C TRP A 23 -4.33 -11.82 -8.67
N LEU A 24 -3.14 -12.41 -8.63
CA LEU A 24 -2.92 -13.81 -8.97
C LEU A 24 -2.82 -14.71 -7.74
N ASP A 25 -2.23 -14.22 -6.66
CA ASP A 25 -1.91 -15.07 -5.51
C ASP A 25 -1.68 -14.26 -4.21
N VAL A 26 -1.53 -14.97 -3.10
CA VAL A 26 -0.98 -14.47 -1.84
C VAL A 26 0.09 -15.45 -1.37
N GLN A 27 1.30 -14.96 -1.16
CA GLN A 27 2.46 -15.80 -0.81
C GLN A 27 3.29 -15.15 0.31
N PRO A 28 4.09 -15.93 1.06
CA PRO A 28 4.99 -15.34 2.06
C PRO A 28 6.04 -14.47 1.36
N ALA A 29 6.38 -13.33 1.97
CA ALA A 29 7.26 -12.34 1.37
C ALA A 29 8.63 -12.93 0.98
N SER A 30 9.17 -13.85 1.78
CA SER A 30 10.42 -14.59 1.52
C SER A 30 10.45 -15.36 0.20
N SER A 31 9.30 -15.84 -0.27
CA SER A 31 9.19 -16.56 -1.53
C SER A 31 9.14 -15.64 -2.76
N LEU A 32 8.85 -14.35 -2.55
CA LEU A 32 8.64 -13.36 -3.60
C LEU A 32 9.83 -12.39 -3.74
N ILE A 33 10.49 -12.10 -2.62
CA ILE A 33 11.54 -11.08 -2.50
C ILE A 33 12.75 -11.75 -1.84
N SER A 34 13.75 -12.06 -2.66
CA SER A 34 14.96 -12.80 -2.25
C SER A 34 15.74 -12.11 -1.14
N GLU A 35 15.76 -10.78 -1.15
CA GLU A 35 16.50 -9.92 -0.23
C GLU A 35 16.01 -10.08 1.22
N LEU A 36 14.75 -10.50 1.42
CA LEU A 36 14.20 -10.80 2.74
C LEU A 36 14.80 -12.07 3.37
N ASN A 37 15.47 -12.91 2.59
CA ASN A 37 16.16 -14.11 3.08
C ASN A 37 17.61 -13.82 3.50
N GLU A 38 18.10 -12.59 3.29
CA GLU A 38 19.44 -12.17 3.67
C GLU A 38 19.45 -11.63 5.11
N GLY A 39 19.73 -12.51 6.07
CA GLY A 39 19.82 -12.13 7.49
C GLY A 39 18.50 -11.57 8.04
N LYS A 40 18.60 -10.60 8.96
CA LYS A 40 17.43 -9.88 9.49
C LYS A 40 17.14 -8.69 8.57
N THR A 41 16.22 -8.86 7.63
CA THR A 41 15.85 -7.79 6.69
C THR A 41 14.38 -7.42 6.84
N LEU A 42 14.09 -6.12 6.89
CA LEU A 42 12.75 -5.56 6.89
C LEU A 42 12.57 -4.61 5.71
N LEU A 43 11.45 -4.72 5.02
CA LEU A 43 11.05 -3.68 4.06
C LEU A 43 10.44 -2.48 4.80
N HIS A 44 10.43 -1.31 4.18
CA HIS A 44 9.72 -0.14 4.70
C HIS A 44 9.18 0.75 3.58
N ALA A 45 8.14 1.54 3.88
CA ALA A 45 7.64 2.56 2.96
C ALA A 45 8.61 3.74 2.82
N GLY A 46 8.50 4.49 1.72
CA GLY A 46 9.26 5.71 1.47
C GLY A 46 10.65 5.52 0.84
N PRO A 47 11.41 6.62 0.62
CA PRO A 47 12.79 6.54 0.14
C PRO A 47 13.73 5.93 1.20
N PRO A 48 14.98 5.55 0.85
CA PRO A 48 15.96 4.97 1.77
C PRO A 48 16.07 5.73 3.09
N MET A 49 16.12 5.00 4.20
CA MET A 49 16.10 5.56 5.55
C MET A 49 16.81 4.64 6.54
N ARG A 50 17.39 5.23 7.59
CA ARG A 50 18.01 4.51 8.70
C ARG A 50 17.06 4.40 9.91
N TRP A 51 17.30 3.42 10.77
CA TRP A 51 16.55 3.22 12.03
C TRP A 51 16.37 4.49 12.86
N GLN A 52 17.42 5.31 13.00
CA GLN A 52 17.40 6.51 13.85
C GLN A 52 16.42 7.58 13.34
N GLU A 53 16.14 7.57 12.03
CA GLU A 53 15.26 8.52 11.34
C GLU A 53 13.80 8.04 11.32
N MET A 54 13.53 6.79 11.70
CA MET A 54 12.18 6.23 11.75
C MET A 54 11.32 6.94 12.80
N THR A 55 10.06 7.20 12.45
CA THR A 55 9.06 7.73 13.38
C THR A 55 8.63 6.67 14.39
N GLY A 56 8.00 7.10 15.50
CA GLY A 56 7.49 6.19 16.54
C GLY A 56 6.65 5.03 15.98
N PRO A 57 5.64 5.28 15.13
CA PRO A 57 4.87 4.22 14.47
C PRO A 57 5.71 3.22 13.66
N MET A 58 6.72 3.67 12.91
CA MET A 58 7.61 2.76 12.18
C MET A 58 8.46 1.94 13.14
N LYS A 59 9.00 2.57 14.19
CA LYS A 59 9.79 1.87 15.20
C LYS A 59 8.99 0.77 15.89
N GLY A 60 7.76 1.06 16.29
CA GLY A 60 6.86 0.07 16.86
C GLY A 60 6.55 -1.08 15.89
N ALA A 61 6.35 -0.77 14.60
CA ALA A 61 6.13 -1.78 13.58
C ALA A 61 7.36 -2.69 13.38
N CYS A 62 8.58 -2.14 13.41
CA CYS A 62 9.82 -2.92 13.37
C CYS A 62 9.97 -3.83 14.60
N VAL A 63 9.66 -3.33 15.80
CA VAL A 63 9.64 -4.15 17.02
C VAL A 63 8.65 -5.31 16.85
N GLY A 64 7.43 -5.02 16.38
CA GLY A 64 6.42 -6.03 16.09
C GLY A 64 6.89 -7.08 15.08
N ALA A 65 7.59 -6.66 14.01
CA ALA A 65 8.16 -7.57 13.03
C ALA A 65 9.27 -8.46 13.63
N CYS A 66 10.17 -7.91 14.45
CA CYS A 66 11.19 -8.70 15.16
C CYS A 66 10.59 -9.76 16.07
N LEU A 67 9.51 -9.43 16.79
CA LEU A 67 8.78 -10.36 17.66
C LEU A 67 8.03 -11.42 16.83
N PHE A 68 7.42 -11.01 15.72
CA PHE A 68 6.68 -11.90 14.82
C PHE A 68 7.59 -12.94 14.17
N GLU A 69 8.77 -12.55 13.69
CA GLU A 69 9.77 -13.44 13.11
C GLU A 69 10.55 -14.25 14.16
N GLY A 70 10.33 -14.00 15.44
CA GLY A 70 11.03 -14.69 16.53
C GLY A 70 12.51 -14.32 16.64
N TRP A 71 12.94 -13.18 16.06
CA TRP A 71 14.30 -12.65 16.23
C TRP A 71 14.54 -12.18 17.67
N ALA A 72 13.49 -11.77 18.35
CA ALA A 72 13.48 -11.35 19.73
C ALA A 72 12.34 -12.02 20.52
N LYS A 73 12.59 -12.26 21.81
CA LYS A 73 11.62 -12.85 22.75
C LYS A 73 10.72 -11.79 23.39
N ASP A 74 11.21 -10.56 23.48
CA ASP A 74 10.53 -9.42 24.10
C ASP A 74 10.96 -8.10 23.44
N GLU A 75 10.27 -7.02 23.82
CA GLU A 75 10.50 -5.68 23.30
C GLU A 75 11.93 -5.18 23.57
N ALA A 76 12.50 -5.47 24.74
CA ALA A 76 13.84 -5.02 25.10
C ALA A 76 14.89 -5.65 24.19
N GLN A 77 14.77 -6.95 23.91
CA GLN A 77 15.63 -7.64 22.96
C GLN A 77 15.42 -7.14 21.53
N ALA A 78 14.17 -6.90 21.12
CA ALA A 78 13.87 -6.37 19.78
C ALA A 78 14.52 -5.00 19.55
N LEU A 79 14.39 -4.09 20.52
CA LEU A 79 15.03 -2.78 20.49
C LEU A 79 16.55 -2.88 20.43
N ALA A 80 17.16 -3.76 21.23
CA ALA A 80 18.61 -3.96 21.20
C ALA A 80 19.11 -4.38 19.80
N ILE A 81 18.44 -5.33 19.14
CA ILE A 81 18.78 -5.78 17.77
C ILE A 81 18.67 -4.62 16.77
N LEU A 82 17.59 -3.82 16.87
CA LEU A 82 17.35 -2.69 15.97
C LEU A 82 18.36 -1.55 16.18
N GLU A 83 18.69 -1.23 17.43
CA GLU A 83 19.63 -0.16 17.80
C GLU A 83 21.08 -0.51 17.48
N GLN A 84 21.45 -1.79 17.57
CA GLN A 84 22.79 -2.28 17.22
C GLN A 84 23.01 -2.37 15.70
N GLY A 85 21.97 -2.09 14.89
CA GLY A 85 22.07 -2.11 13.43
C GLY A 85 22.16 -3.51 12.84
N GLU A 86 21.63 -4.53 13.55
CA GLU A 86 21.59 -5.91 13.06
C GLU A 86 20.50 -6.13 11.99
N VAL A 87 19.58 -5.18 11.82
CA VAL A 87 18.49 -5.24 10.85
C VAL A 87 18.81 -4.38 9.64
N ASN A 88 18.77 -5.00 8.46
CA ASN A 88 18.83 -4.32 7.18
C ASN A 88 17.45 -3.78 6.78
N PHE A 89 17.41 -2.56 6.24
CA PHE A 89 16.18 -1.87 5.86
C PHE A 89 16.17 -1.58 4.36
N ILE A 90 15.14 -2.08 3.66
CA ILE A 90 15.02 -1.92 2.21
C ILE A 90 13.70 -1.19 1.88
N PRO A 91 13.72 -0.09 1.11
CA PRO A 91 12.50 0.50 0.59
C PRO A 91 11.66 -0.51 -0.21
N CYS A 92 10.37 -0.61 0.06
CA CYS A 92 9.46 -1.47 -0.70
C CYS A 92 9.60 -1.24 -2.21
N HIS A 93 9.69 0.02 -2.63
CA HIS A 93 9.83 0.41 -4.04
C HIS A 93 11.08 -0.14 -4.75
N HIS A 94 12.13 -0.56 -4.01
CA HIS A 94 13.35 -1.16 -4.56
C HIS A 94 13.17 -2.63 -4.92
N VAL A 95 12.19 -3.31 -4.34
CA VAL A 95 11.92 -4.75 -4.51
C VAL A 95 10.53 -5.00 -5.10
N ASN A 96 10.08 -4.09 -5.98
CA ASN A 96 8.77 -4.13 -6.65
C ASN A 96 7.58 -4.17 -5.68
N ALA A 97 7.76 -3.77 -4.43
CA ALA A 97 6.73 -3.76 -3.42
C ALA A 97 6.22 -2.34 -3.13
N VAL A 98 5.09 -2.27 -2.44
CA VAL A 98 4.57 -1.08 -1.77
C VAL A 98 3.95 -1.49 -0.43
N GLY A 99 4.04 -0.62 0.58
CA GLY A 99 3.48 -0.86 1.90
C GLY A 99 2.65 0.34 2.40
N PRO A 100 1.44 0.13 2.93
CA PRO A 100 0.66 1.20 3.55
C PRO A 100 1.32 1.65 4.86
N MET A 101 1.20 2.96 5.16
CA MET A 101 1.74 3.56 6.39
C MET A 101 3.23 3.26 6.59
N GLY A 102 3.67 2.63 7.69
CA GLY A 102 5.09 2.32 7.85
C GLY A 102 5.64 1.36 6.79
N GLY A 103 4.77 0.58 6.14
CA GLY A 103 5.14 -0.39 5.11
C GLY A 103 6.05 -1.51 5.60
N ILE A 104 6.21 -1.67 6.93
CA ILE A 104 7.09 -2.67 7.51
C ILE A 104 6.61 -4.06 7.09
N THR A 105 7.49 -4.80 6.44
CA THR A 105 7.21 -6.15 5.93
C THR A 105 8.41 -7.04 6.20
N SER A 106 8.18 -8.19 6.85
CA SER A 106 9.19 -9.20 7.14
C SER A 106 8.96 -10.47 6.32
N ALA A 107 9.95 -11.37 6.30
CA ALA A 107 10.01 -12.57 5.48
C ALA A 107 8.76 -13.46 5.55
N SER A 108 8.19 -13.67 6.74
CA SER A 108 7.06 -14.57 6.97
C SER A 108 5.69 -13.88 6.77
N MET A 109 5.66 -12.57 6.49
CA MET A 109 4.39 -11.87 6.27
C MET A 109 3.79 -12.19 4.90
N PRO A 110 2.46 -12.33 4.82
CA PRO A 110 1.79 -12.59 3.55
C PRO A 110 1.73 -11.34 2.67
N MET A 111 1.96 -11.55 1.37
CA MET A 111 1.96 -10.50 0.36
C MET A 111 1.10 -10.87 -0.85
N LEU A 112 0.37 -9.87 -1.35
CA LEU A 112 -0.36 -9.91 -2.61
C LEU A 112 0.62 -10.07 -3.76
N VAL A 113 0.32 -10.96 -4.70
CA VAL A 113 1.03 -11.11 -5.98
C VAL A 113 0.16 -10.51 -7.07
N VAL A 114 0.52 -9.31 -7.54
CA VAL A 114 -0.17 -8.64 -8.64
C VAL A 114 0.74 -8.65 -9.87
N GLU A 115 0.22 -9.12 -11.01
CA GLU A 115 0.96 -9.15 -12.27
C GLU A 115 0.25 -8.29 -13.32
N ASN A 116 0.98 -7.40 -13.95
CA ASN A 116 0.53 -6.75 -15.18
C ASN A 116 0.62 -7.74 -16.32
N VAL A 117 -0.50 -8.40 -16.65
CA VAL A 117 -0.52 -9.47 -17.67
C VAL A 117 -0.21 -8.99 -19.09
N THR A 118 -0.17 -7.68 -19.32
CA THR A 118 0.25 -7.09 -20.60
C THR A 118 1.76 -7.22 -20.82
N ASP A 119 2.57 -6.98 -19.77
CA ASP A 119 4.04 -6.90 -19.86
C ASP A 119 4.77 -7.92 -18.97
N GLY A 120 4.05 -8.66 -18.13
CA GLY A 120 4.57 -9.69 -17.22
C GLY A 120 5.25 -9.16 -15.96
N ASN A 121 5.36 -7.83 -15.76
CA ASN A 121 5.95 -7.28 -14.55
C ASN A 121 5.02 -7.46 -13.34
N ARG A 122 5.62 -7.72 -12.16
CA ARG A 122 4.89 -7.94 -10.91
C ARG A 122 5.08 -6.81 -9.93
N ALA A 123 4.08 -6.61 -9.09
CA ALA A 123 4.12 -5.76 -7.92
C ALA A 123 3.55 -6.48 -6.71
N TYR A 124 4.08 -6.15 -5.54
CA TYR A 124 3.72 -6.79 -4.29
C TYR A 124 3.23 -5.78 -3.26
N CYS A 125 2.36 -6.20 -2.36
CA CYS A 125 1.94 -5.41 -1.21
C CYS A 125 1.59 -6.33 -0.05
N ASN A 126 1.90 -5.95 1.18
CA ASN A 126 1.47 -6.74 2.34
C ASN A 126 -0.08 -6.78 2.42
N LEU A 127 -0.64 -7.66 3.26
CA LEU A 127 -2.09 -7.71 3.46
C LEU A 127 -2.57 -6.63 4.43
N ASN A 128 -3.82 -6.20 4.25
CA ASN A 128 -4.50 -5.38 5.23
C ASN A 128 -4.76 -6.20 6.50
N GLU A 129 -4.39 -5.67 7.67
CA GLU A 129 -4.52 -6.34 8.97
C GLU A 129 -5.94 -6.25 9.59
N GLY A 130 -6.90 -5.61 8.93
CA GLY A 130 -8.23 -5.37 9.47
C GLY A 130 -8.35 -4.06 10.24
N ILE A 131 -9.30 -4.04 11.18
CA ILE A 131 -9.68 -2.89 12.00
C ILE A 131 -9.09 -3.02 13.41
N GLY A 132 -8.74 -1.89 14.03
CA GLY A 132 -8.32 -1.83 15.43
C GLY A 132 -6.83 -1.51 15.58
N LYS A 133 -6.20 -2.10 16.60
CA LYS A 133 -4.74 -2.01 16.79
C LYS A 133 -4.05 -2.86 15.73
N VAL A 134 -3.17 -2.24 14.96
CA VAL A 134 -2.52 -2.85 13.80
C VAL A 134 -1.06 -2.38 13.70
N MET A 135 -0.18 -3.27 13.25
CA MET A 135 1.25 -3.08 13.11
C MET A 135 1.59 -1.97 12.12
N ARG A 136 0.80 -1.77 11.06
CA ARG A 136 1.02 -0.64 10.13
C ARG A 136 0.95 0.74 10.79
N PHE A 137 0.33 0.86 11.97
CA PHE A 137 0.33 2.08 12.80
C PHE A 137 1.28 2.01 14.01
N GLY A 138 2.06 0.93 14.12
CA GLY A 138 3.08 0.76 15.15
C GLY A 138 2.66 -0.02 16.39
N ALA A 139 1.47 -0.64 16.40
CA ALA A 139 1.06 -1.50 17.51
C ALA A 139 1.70 -2.90 17.38
N TYR A 140 2.16 -3.47 18.49
CA TYR A 140 2.84 -4.78 18.53
C TYR A 140 2.46 -5.64 19.73
N GLY A 141 1.29 -5.39 20.33
CA GLY A 141 0.76 -6.23 21.41
C GLY A 141 0.43 -7.66 20.96
N GLU A 142 0.17 -8.55 21.91
CA GLU A 142 -0.12 -9.97 21.62
C GLU A 142 -1.34 -10.15 20.71
N ASP A 143 -2.33 -9.26 20.78
CA ASP A 143 -3.49 -9.25 19.89
C ASP A 143 -3.11 -8.97 18.43
N VAL A 144 -2.11 -8.11 18.21
CA VAL A 144 -1.56 -7.82 16.88
C VAL A 144 -0.71 -8.98 16.37
N LEU A 145 0.19 -9.52 17.20
CA LEU A 145 1.06 -10.63 16.81
C LEU A 145 0.27 -11.91 16.52
N THR A 146 -0.76 -12.21 17.35
CA THR A 146 -1.69 -13.32 17.11
C THR A 146 -2.39 -13.16 15.77
N ARG A 147 -2.85 -11.95 15.44
CA ARG A 147 -3.47 -11.69 14.14
C ARG A 147 -2.52 -11.88 12.98
N HIS A 148 -1.27 -11.42 13.09
CA HIS A 148 -0.27 -11.65 12.04
C HIS A 148 0.05 -13.14 11.84
N ARG A 149 0.12 -13.94 12.92
CA ARG A 149 0.25 -15.40 12.83
C ARG A 149 -0.97 -16.02 12.15
N TRP A 150 -2.19 -15.62 12.53
CA TRP A 150 -3.41 -16.04 11.83
C TRP A 150 -3.42 -15.63 10.35
N MET A 151 -2.95 -14.42 10.02
CA MET A 151 -2.87 -13.98 8.62
C MET A 151 -1.92 -14.86 7.81
N ARG A 152 -0.79 -15.26 8.39
CA ARG A 152 0.17 -16.19 7.78
C ARG A 152 -0.40 -17.61 7.66
N ASP A 153 -1.01 -18.13 8.73
CA ASP A 153 -1.35 -19.56 8.85
C ASP A 153 -2.76 -19.89 8.32
N VAL A 154 -3.65 -18.89 8.23
CA VAL A 154 -5.07 -19.06 7.86
C VAL A 154 -5.45 -18.19 6.67
N LEU A 155 -5.32 -16.85 6.78
CA LEU A 155 -5.79 -15.94 5.74
C LEU A 155 -5.08 -16.17 4.40
N MET A 156 -3.75 -16.22 4.43
CA MET A 156 -2.94 -16.41 3.22
C MET A 156 -3.23 -17.74 2.51
N PRO A 157 -3.18 -18.92 3.16
CA PRO A 157 -3.48 -20.18 2.51
C PRO A 157 -4.88 -20.24 1.90
N VAL A 158 -5.90 -19.72 2.61
CA VAL A 158 -7.28 -19.71 2.09
C VAL A 158 -7.42 -18.78 0.88
N LEU A 159 -6.83 -17.58 0.92
CA LEU A 159 -6.86 -16.66 -0.22
C LEU A 159 -6.09 -17.21 -1.42
N SER A 160 -4.88 -17.75 -1.20
CA SER A 160 -4.07 -18.39 -2.25
C SER A 160 -4.84 -19.55 -2.90
N ALA A 161 -5.43 -20.43 -2.10
CA ALA A 161 -6.23 -21.54 -2.62
C ALA A 161 -7.47 -21.07 -3.39
N ALA A 162 -8.16 -20.02 -2.93
CA ALA A 162 -9.29 -19.44 -3.65
C ALA A 162 -8.88 -18.85 -5.01
N LEU A 163 -7.76 -18.13 -5.06
CA LEU A 163 -7.21 -17.56 -6.30
C LEU A 163 -6.70 -18.62 -7.26
N GLY A 164 -6.10 -19.71 -6.75
CA GLY A 164 -5.64 -20.85 -7.56
C GLY A 164 -6.76 -21.59 -8.31
N ARG A 165 -8.02 -21.37 -7.93
CA ARG A 165 -9.20 -21.87 -8.66
C ARG A 165 -9.61 -20.98 -9.84
N MET A 166 -9.01 -19.80 -9.97
CA MET A 166 -9.32 -18.80 -10.97
C MET A 166 -8.21 -18.80 -12.02
N GLU A 167 -8.53 -19.13 -13.28
CA GLU A 167 -7.55 -19.28 -14.37
C GLU A 167 -6.62 -18.06 -14.55
N ARG A 168 -7.13 -16.85 -14.30
CA ARG A 168 -6.39 -15.59 -14.48
C ARG A 168 -6.40 -14.71 -13.23
N GLY A 169 -6.72 -15.28 -12.06
CA GLY A 169 -6.94 -14.50 -10.86
C GLY A 169 -8.06 -13.46 -11.03
N ILE A 170 -7.94 -12.32 -10.33
CA ILE A 170 -8.93 -11.23 -10.35
C ILE A 170 -8.42 -10.07 -11.21
N ASP A 171 -9.18 -9.68 -12.23
CA ASP A 171 -8.95 -8.46 -13.02
C ASP A 171 -9.23 -7.22 -12.16
N LEU A 172 -8.16 -6.57 -11.70
CA LEU A 172 -8.25 -5.39 -10.86
C LEU A 172 -8.64 -4.14 -11.67
N THR A 173 -8.32 -4.08 -12.97
CA THR A 173 -8.75 -2.97 -13.83
C THR A 173 -10.29 -2.95 -13.92
N ALA A 174 -10.91 -4.09 -14.17
CA ALA A 174 -12.37 -4.21 -14.23
C ALA A 174 -13.02 -3.89 -12.88
N MET A 175 -12.45 -4.38 -11.78
CA MET A 175 -12.98 -4.13 -10.43
C MET A 175 -12.89 -2.65 -10.04
N MET A 176 -11.75 -2.00 -10.31
CA MET A 176 -11.58 -0.57 -10.05
C MET A 176 -12.48 0.28 -10.95
N ALA A 177 -12.64 -0.08 -12.23
CA ALA A 177 -13.57 0.62 -13.12
C ALA A 177 -15.02 0.56 -12.61
N GLN A 178 -15.42 -0.54 -11.97
CA GLN A 178 -16.72 -0.62 -11.30
C GLN A 178 -16.73 0.19 -9.99
N GLY A 179 -15.73 0.01 -9.12
CA GLY A 179 -15.67 0.64 -7.79
C GLY A 179 -15.70 2.16 -7.82
N ILE A 180 -15.07 2.78 -8.81
CA ILE A 180 -15.03 4.26 -8.92
C ILE A 180 -16.42 4.84 -9.17
N THR A 181 -17.28 4.11 -9.89
CA THR A 181 -18.68 4.50 -10.12
C THR A 181 -19.57 4.28 -8.90
N MET A 182 -19.07 3.58 -7.88
CA MET A 182 -19.73 3.27 -6.61
C MET A 182 -19.18 4.09 -5.44
N GLY A 183 -18.48 5.18 -5.74
CA GLY A 183 -18.04 6.15 -4.75
C GLY A 183 -16.61 5.97 -4.23
N ASP A 184 -15.85 4.99 -4.71
CA ASP A 184 -14.48 4.78 -4.24
C ASP A 184 -13.49 5.70 -4.97
N GLU A 185 -12.46 6.13 -4.25
CA GLU A 185 -11.27 6.78 -4.84
C GLU A 185 -9.99 5.96 -4.61
N PHE A 186 -10.10 4.83 -3.91
CA PHE A 186 -9.07 3.80 -3.74
C PHE A 186 -7.86 4.15 -2.84
N HIS A 187 -7.91 5.27 -2.12
CA HIS A 187 -6.89 5.62 -1.11
C HIS A 187 -7.52 5.70 0.28
N GLN A 188 -8.49 6.59 0.47
CA GLN A 188 -9.23 6.77 1.73
C GLN A 188 -10.51 5.93 1.79
N ARG A 189 -11.23 5.75 0.68
CA ARG A 189 -12.46 4.97 0.61
C ARG A 189 -12.34 3.84 -0.41
N ASN A 190 -12.53 2.63 0.12
CA ASN A 190 -12.41 1.36 -0.59
C ASN A 190 -13.62 0.44 -0.34
N ILE A 191 -14.70 0.96 0.26
CA ILE A 191 -15.85 0.16 0.74
C ILE A 191 -16.48 -0.64 -0.39
N ALA A 192 -16.73 0.02 -1.53
CA ALA A 192 -17.40 -0.63 -2.65
C ALA A 192 -16.53 -1.75 -3.24
N SER A 193 -15.24 -1.48 -3.43
CA SER A 193 -14.30 -2.41 -4.04
C SER A 193 -13.97 -3.58 -3.12
N SER A 194 -13.87 -3.35 -1.80
CA SER A 194 -13.75 -4.43 -0.81
C SER A 194 -14.99 -5.34 -0.83
N ALA A 195 -16.19 -4.79 -0.95
CA ALA A 195 -17.42 -5.58 -1.08
C ALA A 195 -17.49 -6.34 -2.42
N LEU A 196 -17.10 -5.72 -3.54
CA LEU A 196 -17.01 -6.38 -4.85
C LEU A 196 -15.99 -7.52 -4.84
N LEU A 197 -14.86 -7.33 -4.16
CA LEU A 197 -13.83 -8.33 -3.98
C LEU A 197 -14.36 -9.52 -3.17
N MET A 198 -14.98 -9.27 -2.02
CA MET A 198 -15.59 -10.32 -1.21
C MET A 198 -16.64 -11.10 -2.02
N ARG A 199 -17.47 -10.41 -2.81
CA ARG A 199 -18.45 -11.05 -3.71
C ARG A 199 -17.78 -11.97 -4.74
N ALA A 200 -16.63 -11.60 -5.28
CA ALA A 200 -15.88 -12.41 -6.24
C ALA A 200 -15.20 -13.62 -5.58
N LEU A 201 -14.64 -13.44 -4.38
CA LEU A 201 -13.92 -14.48 -3.63
C LEU A 201 -14.85 -15.48 -2.95
N ALA A 202 -15.97 -15.04 -2.38
CA ALA A 202 -16.91 -15.86 -1.61
C ALA A 202 -17.26 -17.21 -2.26
N PRO A 203 -17.67 -17.28 -3.55
CA PRO A 203 -17.96 -18.55 -4.20
C PRO A 203 -16.73 -19.47 -4.36
N GLN A 204 -15.52 -18.91 -4.46
CA GLN A 204 -14.31 -19.70 -4.56
C GLN A 204 -13.91 -20.26 -3.19
N ILE A 205 -13.93 -19.40 -2.16
CA ILE A 205 -13.63 -19.76 -0.77
C ILE A 205 -14.60 -20.83 -0.26
N ALA A 206 -15.91 -20.66 -0.49
CA ALA A 206 -16.94 -21.59 0.00
C ALA A 206 -16.85 -23.00 -0.63
N ARG A 207 -16.09 -23.17 -1.72
CA ARG A 207 -15.91 -24.46 -2.42
C ARG A 207 -14.52 -25.07 -2.19
N LEU A 208 -13.71 -24.47 -1.33
CA LEU A 208 -12.42 -25.04 -0.97
C LEU A 208 -12.60 -26.30 -0.13
N ASP A 209 -11.71 -27.27 -0.38
CA ASP A 209 -11.47 -28.36 0.55
C ASP A 209 -10.49 -27.87 1.62
N HIS A 210 -11.01 -27.13 2.59
CA HIS A 210 -10.24 -26.49 3.65
C HIS A 210 -11.01 -26.59 4.97
N ASP A 211 -10.32 -26.39 6.09
CA ASP A 211 -10.96 -26.32 7.39
C ASP A 211 -12.12 -25.29 7.38
N LYS A 212 -13.32 -25.74 7.79
CA LYS A 212 -14.54 -24.92 7.74
C LYS A 212 -14.47 -23.71 8.67
N GLN A 213 -13.79 -23.84 9.80
CA GLN A 213 -13.56 -22.75 10.74
C GLN A 213 -12.65 -21.71 10.10
N HIS A 214 -11.57 -22.13 9.42
CA HIS A 214 -10.69 -21.22 8.68
C HIS A 214 -11.44 -20.47 7.56
N ILE A 215 -12.30 -21.17 6.82
CA ILE A 215 -13.15 -20.55 5.80
C ILE A 215 -14.06 -19.49 6.42
N ALA A 216 -14.72 -19.81 7.53
CA ALA A 216 -15.61 -18.87 8.23
C ALA A 216 -14.84 -17.64 8.72
N GLU A 217 -13.70 -17.82 9.37
CA GLU A 217 -12.87 -16.72 9.87
C GLU A 217 -12.40 -15.77 8.77
N VAL A 218 -12.01 -16.31 7.61
CA VAL A 218 -11.59 -15.48 6.46
C VAL A 218 -12.77 -14.71 5.88
N MET A 219 -13.94 -15.35 5.76
CA MET A 219 -15.16 -14.69 5.30
C MET A 219 -15.59 -13.58 6.27
N ASP A 220 -15.56 -13.84 7.57
CA ASP A 220 -15.88 -12.85 8.61
C ASP A 220 -14.91 -11.67 8.55
N PHE A 221 -13.60 -11.94 8.45
CA PHE A 221 -12.58 -10.92 8.34
C PHE A 221 -12.78 -10.01 7.11
N LEU A 222 -13.06 -10.59 5.95
CA LEU A 222 -13.32 -9.83 4.72
C LEU A 222 -14.62 -9.02 4.80
N SER A 223 -15.63 -9.53 5.51
CA SER A 223 -16.95 -8.88 5.62
C SER A 223 -16.92 -7.56 6.40
N VAL A 224 -15.98 -7.41 7.33
CA VAL A 224 -15.86 -6.23 8.19
C VAL A 224 -14.72 -5.31 7.76
N THR A 225 -13.83 -5.73 6.86
CA THR A 225 -12.63 -4.97 6.48
C THR A 225 -12.85 -4.12 5.23
N ASP A 226 -13.51 -2.98 5.41
CA ASP A 226 -13.81 -2.02 4.33
C ASP A 226 -12.58 -1.49 3.58
N GLN A 227 -11.41 -1.51 4.22
CA GLN A 227 -10.16 -0.99 3.67
C GLN A 227 -9.28 -2.08 3.03
N PHE A 228 -9.75 -3.33 2.92
CA PHE A 228 -8.94 -4.43 2.38
C PHE A 228 -8.41 -4.13 0.97
N PHE A 229 -9.25 -3.52 0.13
CA PHE A 229 -8.90 -3.22 -1.26
C PHE A 229 -7.81 -2.14 -1.43
N LEU A 230 -7.49 -1.34 -0.40
CA LEU A 230 -6.39 -0.35 -0.50
C LEU A 230 -5.07 -1.00 -0.93
N ASN A 231 -4.73 -2.14 -0.32
CA ASN A 231 -3.47 -2.82 -0.58
C ASN A 231 -3.39 -3.33 -2.03
N LEU A 232 -4.53 -3.82 -2.57
CA LEU A 232 -4.66 -4.20 -3.98
C LEU A 232 -4.56 -3.01 -4.93
N ALA A 233 -5.22 -1.89 -4.60
CA ALA A 233 -5.13 -0.67 -5.38
C ALA A 233 -3.69 -0.12 -5.41
N MET A 234 -2.97 -0.19 -4.30
CA MET A 234 -1.55 0.19 -4.26
C MET A 234 -0.68 -0.70 -5.15
N ALA A 235 -0.83 -2.03 -5.06
CA ALA A 235 -0.10 -2.97 -5.91
C ALA A 235 -0.45 -2.82 -7.39
N TYR A 236 -1.72 -2.58 -7.71
CA TYR A 236 -2.19 -2.23 -9.06
C TYR A 236 -1.45 -1.00 -9.60
N CYS A 237 -1.46 0.10 -8.83
CA CYS A 237 -0.82 1.34 -9.23
C CYS A 237 0.68 1.13 -9.40
N LYS A 238 1.34 0.41 -8.49
CA LYS A 238 2.76 0.08 -8.58
C LYS A 238 3.07 -0.68 -9.88
N ALA A 239 2.33 -1.75 -10.19
CA ALA A 239 2.53 -2.54 -11.41
C ALA A 239 2.39 -1.69 -12.69
N ALA A 240 1.37 -0.83 -12.74
CA ALA A 240 1.13 0.05 -13.89
C ALA A 240 2.17 1.17 -14.02
N MET A 241 2.53 1.81 -12.91
CA MET A 241 3.50 2.90 -12.90
C MET A 241 4.93 2.40 -13.18
N ASP A 242 5.29 1.20 -12.71
CA ASP A 242 6.58 0.58 -13.02
C ASP A 242 6.70 0.24 -14.51
N ALA A 243 5.62 -0.23 -15.16
CA ALA A 243 5.61 -0.42 -16.61
C ALA A 243 5.92 0.89 -17.35
N GLY A 244 5.34 2.01 -16.90
CA GLY A 244 5.68 3.35 -17.41
C GLY A 244 7.12 3.80 -17.12
N ALA A 245 7.67 3.43 -15.96
CA ALA A 245 9.06 3.73 -15.59
C ALA A 245 10.08 3.04 -16.50
N MET A 246 9.74 1.86 -17.04
CA MET A 246 10.61 1.11 -17.95
C MET A 246 10.87 1.79 -19.30
N ILE A 247 10.07 2.81 -19.66
CA ILE A 247 10.35 3.65 -20.83
C ILE A 247 11.64 4.47 -20.67
N ARG A 248 12.08 4.73 -19.42
CA ARG A 248 13.34 5.40 -19.07
C ARG A 248 13.57 6.74 -19.78
N ALA A 249 12.49 7.46 -20.05
CA ALA A 249 12.52 8.74 -20.75
C ALA A 249 11.39 9.65 -20.30
N GLY A 250 11.53 10.95 -20.59
CA GLY A 250 10.51 11.94 -20.25
C GLY A 250 10.55 12.36 -18.78
N SER A 251 9.52 13.11 -18.39
CA SER A 251 9.41 13.81 -17.11
C SER A 251 8.22 13.37 -16.27
N ILE A 252 7.62 12.21 -16.57
CA ILE A 252 6.50 11.66 -15.79
C ILE A 252 7.03 11.08 -14.47
N VAL A 253 6.41 11.50 -13.36
CA VAL A 253 6.65 10.92 -12.04
C VAL A 253 6.04 9.52 -12.01
N THR A 254 6.83 8.52 -11.63
CA THR A 254 6.43 7.10 -11.62
C THR A 254 6.38 6.48 -10.23
N ALA A 255 6.88 7.19 -9.21
CA ALA A 255 6.60 6.86 -7.82
C ALA A 255 6.54 8.14 -7.00
N MET A 256 5.56 8.21 -6.09
CA MET A 256 5.55 9.11 -4.95
C MET A 256 5.35 8.26 -3.70
N THR A 257 6.16 8.53 -2.67
CA THR A 257 6.10 7.81 -1.40
C THR A 257 6.68 8.65 -0.27
N ARG A 258 6.44 8.25 0.98
CA ARG A 258 6.91 8.93 2.19
C ARG A 258 7.11 7.97 3.36
N ASN A 259 8.04 8.30 4.26
CA ASN A 259 8.39 7.48 5.43
C ASN A 259 8.25 8.21 6.77
N GLY A 260 7.46 9.30 6.83
CA GLY A 260 7.34 10.11 8.05
C GLY A 260 8.54 11.03 8.34
N ASN A 261 9.61 10.93 7.57
CA ASN A 261 10.75 11.86 7.59
C ASN A 261 10.89 12.58 6.24
N MET A 262 11.00 11.81 5.16
CA MET A 262 11.19 12.29 3.79
C MET A 262 10.08 11.82 2.86
N PHE A 263 9.60 12.74 2.03
CA PHE A 263 8.83 12.47 0.82
C PHE A 263 9.81 12.21 -0.32
N GLY A 264 9.55 11.20 -1.14
CA GLY A 264 10.40 10.80 -2.25
C GLY A 264 9.63 10.66 -3.54
N ILE A 265 10.24 11.09 -4.64
CA ILE A 265 9.74 10.82 -6.00
C ILE A 265 10.79 10.14 -6.88
N ARG A 266 10.30 9.41 -7.88
CA ARG A 266 11.05 8.93 -9.05
C ARG A 266 10.40 9.39 -10.33
N VAL A 267 11.21 9.59 -11.36
CA VAL A 267 10.79 10.11 -12.68
C VAL A 267 11.31 9.18 -13.75
N SER A 268 10.47 8.79 -14.72
CA SER A 268 10.80 7.79 -15.75
C SER A 268 12.16 8.08 -16.43
N GLY A 269 12.39 9.30 -16.91
CA GLY A 269 13.66 9.69 -17.56
C GLY A 269 14.90 9.79 -16.67
N LEU A 270 14.77 9.59 -15.35
CA LEU A 270 15.86 9.70 -14.38
C LEU A 270 16.15 8.37 -13.69
N GLY A 271 15.53 7.27 -14.17
CA GLY A 271 15.75 5.92 -13.71
C GLY A 271 15.49 5.75 -12.21
N GLU A 272 16.44 5.12 -11.52
CA GLU A 272 16.29 4.70 -10.13
C GLU A 272 16.56 5.83 -9.11
N ARG A 273 16.92 7.04 -9.56
CA ARG A 273 17.29 8.15 -8.68
C ARG A 273 16.09 8.65 -7.87
N TRP A 274 16.25 8.71 -6.55
CA TRP A 274 15.31 9.39 -5.67
C TRP A 274 15.57 10.90 -5.63
N PHE A 275 14.48 11.67 -5.66
CA PHE A 275 14.47 13.08 -5.28
C PHE A 275 13.64 13.21 -4.01
N THR A 276 14.23 13.77 -2.96
CA THR A 276 13.62 13.78 -1.64
C THR A 276 13.50 15.18 -1.05
N ALA A 277 12.47 15.38 -0.25
CA ALA A 277 12.25 16.58 0.56
C ALA A 277 11.60 16.18 1.89
N PRO A 278 11.71 16.97 2.98
CA PRO A 278 11.01 16.69 4.22
C PRO A 278 9.50 16.53 4.01
N VAL A 279 8.87 15.60 4.74
CA VAL A 279 7.41 15.43 4.69
C VAL A 279 6.69 16.59 5.38
N ASN A 280 5.44 16.82 4.97
CA ASN A 280 4.53 17.67 5.74
C ASN A 280 3.80 16.83 6.80
N THR A 281 3.32 17.48 7.85
CA THR A 281 2.36 16.90 8.78
C THR A 281 0.94 17.18 8.28
N PRO A 282 0.12 16.14 7.98
CA PRO A 282 -1.25 16.36 7.55
C PRO A 282 -2.05 17.17 8.57
N GLN A 283 -2.85 18.12 8.07
CA GLN A 283 -3.82 18.87 8.86
C GLN A 283 -5.23 18.37 8.54
N GLY A 284 -6.04 18.10 9.56
CA GLY A 284 -7.38 17.56 9.36
C GLY A 284 -8.22 17.49 10.62
N LEU A 285 -9.35 16.80 10.53
CA LEU A 285 -10.23 16.57 11.67
C LEU A 285 -9.70 15.43 12.52
N PHE A 286 -9.62 15.60 13.85
CA PHE A 286 -9.16 14.56 14.76
C PHE A 286 -10.32 13.80 15.40
N PHE A 287 -10.09 12.56 15.85
CA PHE A 287 -11.04 11.86 16.72
C PHE A 287 -11.11 12.57 18.09
N THR A 288 -12.23 12.44 18.79
CA THR A 288 -12.39 13.00 20.14
C THR A 288 -11.25 12.51 21.04
N GLY A 289 -10.58 13.43 21.72
CA GLY A 289 -9.43 13.15 22.59
C GLY A 289 -8.06 13.24 21.89
N PHE A 290 -8.01 13.51 20.58
CA PHE A 290 -6.77 13.74 19.84
C PHE A 290 -6.69 15.14 19.25
N SER A 291 -5.46 15.64 19.06
CA SER A 291 -5.17 16.96 18.48
C SER A 291 -4.05 16.89 17.43
N GLN A 292 -3.85 18.03 16.73
CA GLN A 292 -2.78 18.20 15.75
C GLN A 292 -1.37 17.96 16.32
N GLU A 293 -1.17 18.21 17.61
CA GLU A 293 0.13 18.03 18.29
C GLU A 293 0.53 16.56 18.38
N GLN A 294 -0.44 15.65 18.26
CA GLN A 294 -0.23 14.19 18.28
C GLN A 294 -0.16 13.59 16.88
N ALA A 295 -0.22 14.40 15.82
CA ALA A 295 -0.18 13.91 14.45
C ALA A 295 1.23 13.47 14.06
N ASN A 296 1.35 12.23 13.57
CA ASN A 296 2.57 11.79 12.90
C ASN A 296 2.70 12.46 11.52
N PRO A 297 3.92 12.83 11.09
CA PRO A 297 4.14 13.32 9.72
C PRO A 297 3.72 12.30 8.63
N ASP A 298 3.48 12.76 7.40
CA ASP A 298 2.92 11.89 6.34
C ASP A 298 3.81 10.69 6.01
N MET A 299 3.19 9.53 5.86
CA MET A 299 3.88 8.24 5.78
C MET A 299 3.09 7.21 4.95
N GLY A 300 3.80 6.34 4.22
CA GLY A 300 3.25 5.29 3.36
C GLY A 300 3.76 5.31 1.92
N ASP A 301 3.64 4.18 1.25
CA ASP A 301 3.73 4.09 -0.21
C ASP A 301 2.38 4.37 -0.89
N SER A 302 1.31 4.58 -0.12
CA SER A 302 -0.03 4.80 -0.67
C SER A 302 -0.17 6.01 -1.61
N ALA A 303 0.82 6.93 -1.61
CA ALA A 303 0.93 8.02 -2.59
C ALA A 303 1.17 7.52 -4.04
N ILE A 304 1.47 6.23 -4.22
CA ILE A 304 1.45 5.58 -5.54
C ILE A 304 0.08 5.64 -6.20
N THR A 305 -1.00 5.71 -5.42
CA THR A 305 -2.37 5.86 -5.92
C THR A 305 -2.57 7.24 -6.57
N GLU A 306 -2.12 8.33 -5.93
CA GLU A 306 -2.10 9.66 -6.55
C GLU A 306 -1.15 9.75 -7.74
N THR A 307 -0.04 9.00 -7.70
CA THR A 307 0.93 8.94 -8.81
C THR A 307 0.27 8.37 -10.08
N PHE A 308 -0.60 7.37 -9.91
CA PHE A 308 -1.40 6.80 -11.00
C PHE A 308 -2.56 7.71 -11.45
N GLY A 309 -3.02 8.63 -10.59
CA GLY A 309 -4.11 9.56 -10.88
C GLY A 309 -5.45 9.20 -10.24
N ILE A 310 -5.44 8.32 -9.24
CA ILE A 310 -6.59 8.05 -8.36
C ILE A 310 -6.33 8.64 -6.96
N GLY A 311 -7.06 8.21 -5.94
CA GLY A 311 -6.95 8.77 -4.59
C GLY A 311 -7.46 10.21 -4.55
N GLY A 312 -6.65 11.12 -4.01
CA GLY A 312 -6.95 12.56 -3.99
C GLY A 312 -7.34 13.13 -5.36
N ALA A 313 -6.74 12.65 -6.46
CA ALA A 313 -7.05 13.12 -7.81
C ALA A 313 -8.44 12.67 -8.30
N ALA A 314 -8.98 11.58 -7.75
CA ALA A 314 -10.31 11.04 -8.04
C ALA A 314 -11.34 11.38 -6.96
N MET A 315 -11.05 12.30 -6.03
CA MET A 315 -11.92 12.66 -4.90
C MET A 315 -13.37 13.01 -5.31
N ILE A 316 -13.56 13.56 -6.51
CA ILE A 316 -14.89 13.90 -7.05
C ILE A 316 -15.78 12.65 -7.23
N ALA A 317 -15.18 11.48 -7.46
CA ALA A 317 -15.88 10.21 -7.53
C ALA A 317 -16.32 9.74 -6.14
N ALA A 318 -15.73 10.26 -5.06
CA ALA A 318 -15.96 9.85 -3.68
C ALA A 318 -16.56 10.99 -2.81
N PRO A 319 -17.78 11.49 -3.11
CA PRO A 319 -18.37 12.61 -2.37
C PRO A 319 -18.53 12.32 -0.88
N GLY A 320 -18.70 11.05 -0.49
CA GLY A 320 -18.75 10.62 0.91
C GLY A 320 -17.46 10.90 1.69
N VAL A 321 -16.31 11.04 1.02
CA VAL A 321 -15.00 11.30 1.62
C VAL A 321 -14.74 12.79 1.80
N THR A 322 -15.31 13.64 0.95
CA THR A 322 -15.05 15.10 0.93
C THR A 322 -15.24 15.77 2.30
N ARG A 323 -16.26 15.37 3.06
CA ARG A 323 -16.51 15.87 4.43
C ARG A 323 -15.46 15.43 5.45
N PHE A 324 -14.86 14.25 5.26
CA PHE A 324 -13.90 13.67 6.21
C PHE A 324 -12.47 14.12 5.94
N VAL A 325 -12.14 14.45 4.69
CA VAL A 325 -10.79 14.85 4.28
C VAL A 325 -10.55 16.36 4.43
N GLY A 326 -11.49 17.09 5.04
CA GLY A 326 -11.33 18.53 5.32
C GLY A 326 -11.32 19.43 4.07
N ALA A 327 -11.34 18.87 2.87
CA ALA A 327 -11.52 19.59 1.63
C ALA A 327 -12.96 20.14 1.62
N GLY A 328 -13.13 21.45 1.80
CA GLY A 328 -14.40 22.16 2.06
C GLY A 328 -15.52 21.95 1.03
N GLY A 329 -16.05 20.72 0.92
CA GLY A 329 -17.10 20.30 0.02
C GLY A 329 -16.67 20.07 -1.44
N MET A 330 -17.67 20.04 -2.32
CA MET A 330 -17.53 19.74 -3.75
C MET A 330 -16.69 20.76 -4.53
N GLU A 331 -16.54 21.99 -4.05
CA GLU A 331 -15.71 23.01 -4.70
C GLU A 331 -14.22 22.69 -4.61
N ALA A 332 -13.76 22.21 -3.45
CA ALA A 332 -12.38 21.75 -3.28
C ALA A 332 -12.08 20.52 -4.16
N ALA A 333 -13.04 19.58 -4.28
CA ALA A 333 -12.92 18.43 -5.17
C ALA A 333 -12.87 18.83 -6.67
N ARG A 334 -13.52 19.94 -7.05
CA ARG A 334 -13.40 20.50 -8.41
C ARG A 334 -12.04 21.15 -8.66
N ALA A 335 -11.44 21.78 -7.65
CA ALA A 335 -10.11 22.39 -7.78
C ALA A 335 -9.01 21.35 -8.06
N THR A 336 -9.12 20.15 -7.49
CA THR A 336 -8.19 19.02 -7.75
C THR A 336 -8.21 18.56 -9.21
N ARG A 337 -9.34 18.74 -9.92
CA ARG A 337 -9.50 18.44 -11.35
C ARG A 337 -8.88 19.51 -12.27
N GLY A 338 -8.73 20.75 -11.80
CA GLY A 338 -8.27 21.90 -12.60
C GLY A 338 -6.77 21.90 -12.93
N GLY A 339 -5.99 20.99 -12.36
CA GLY A 339 -4.51 20.90 -12.47
C GLY A 339 -3.94 20.48 -13.82
N ASN A 340 -4.63 20.71 -14.94
CA ASN A 340 -4.21 20.30 -16.29
C ASN A 340 -2.96 21.04 -16.85
N ARG A 341 -2.31 21.91 -16.06
CA ARG A 341 -1.06 22.61 -16.46
C ARG A 341 0.10 22.54 -15.47
N THR A 342 -0.11 22.05 -14.25
CA THR A 342 0.95 21.84 -13.25
C THR A 342 0.31 21.08 -12.10
N PHE A 343 0.82 19.90 -11.78
CA PHE A 343 0.51 19.21 -10.53
C PHE A 343 1.09 20.04 -9.38
N ARG A 344 0.30 20.95 -8.80
CA ARG A 344 0.50 21.35 -7.42
C ARG A 344 -0.14 20.26 -6.59
N THR A 345 0.66 19.51 -5.83
CA THR A 345 0.17 18.78 -4.67
C THR A 345 -0.46 19.82 -3.73
N THR A 346 -1.76 20.04 -3.83
CA THR A 346 -2.48 20.79 -2.79
C THR A 346 -2.39 19.93 -1.53
N GLY A 347 -1.56 20.35 -0.59
CA GLY A 347 -1.43 19.77 0.75
C GLY A 347 -2.68 19.91 1.62
N ASP A 348 -3.84 20.19 1.04
CA ASP A 348 -5.14 20.40 1.71
C ASP A 348 -6.02 19.14 1.72
N GLY A 349 -5.47 17.98 1.34
CA GLY A 349 -6.12 16.69 1.55
C GLY A 349 -5.88 16.21 2.97
N GLY A 350 -6.70 16.66 3.92
CA GLY A 350 -6.60 16.28 5.33
C GLY A 350 -6.79 14.78 5.54
N LYS A 351 -5.70 14.05 5.71
CA LYS A 351 -5.74 12.64 6.15
C LYS A 351 -5.92 12.61 7.65
N ARG A 352 -6.90 11.85 8.15
CA ARG A 352 -6.90 11.43 9.57
C ARG A 352 -5.70 10.52 9.80
N SER A 353 -4.78 10.93 10.67
CA SER A 353 -3.82 10.00 11.26
C SER A 353 -4.60 9.04 12.17
N ALA A 354 -4.46 7.73 11.94
CA ALA A 354 -4.93 6.76 12.91
C ALA A 354 -3.91 6.75 14.06
N ALA A 355 -4.20 7.49 15.12
CA ALA A 355 -3.62 7.23 16.42
C ALA A 355 -4.49 6.15 17.10
N ARG A 356 -3.95 4.95 17.24
CA ARG A 356 -4.41 3.94 18.20
C ARG A 356 -3.21 3.32 18.87
#